data_AF-A0A2C5Z1A5-F1
#
_entry.id   AF-A0A2C5Z1A5-F1
#
_cell.length_a   1.000
_cell.length_b   1.000
_cell.length_c   1.000
_cell.angle_alpha   90.00
_cell.angle_beta   90.00
_cell.angle_gamma   90.00
#
_symmetry.space_group_name_H-M   'P 1'
#
loop_
_entity.id
_entity.type
_entity.pdbx_description
1 polymer ?
#
loop_
_entity_poly.entity_id
_entity_poly.type
_entity_poly.pdbx_seq_one_letter_code
_entity_poly.pdbx_strand_id
1 'polypeptide(L)'
;MALALDIGLCSIFLLLSLRSSHQQDPALSLLAAMLSSTYALCLVLAHAYVGHDCLSLSPSLRHHIILVYAAQWLFTLTRARFVFAVASEIPHLEATLLRFAIFTALLLHHALASKRLADPPPGNDAADPPCTPTPEETASLASRLTQSWITNLIWKGRHEALESQHLWELARGEKSATVVSSYSWTTPSTLSLRKRLFCFLKRDILLQGIWAALASVAVFVPAQFLRALIRCLESPDAMHTSAAWLMVVGLLVSALVAGVANTQCEWKGQKINARLRAVLVGEIYAKILRWKGATGGSV
;
A
#
# COMPACT_ATOMS: atom_id res chain seq x y z
N MET A 1 -20.73 11.99 0.89
CA MET A 1 -21.42 12.09 2.19
C MET A 1 -20.47 12.20 3.38
N ALA A 2 -19.62 11.20 3.69
CA ALA A 2 -18.75 11.24 4.87
C ALA A 2 -17.77 12.45 4.93
N LEU A 3 -17.17 12.83 3.79
CA LEU A 3 -16.27 14.00 3.72
C LEU A 3 -17.00 15.33 3.94
N ALA A 4 -18.25 15.46 3.46
CA ALA A 4 -19.06 16.65 3.70
C ALA A 4 -19.46 16.78 5.18
N LEU A 5 -19.64 15.65 5.88
CA LEU A 5 -19.91 15.61 7.30
C LEU A 5 -18.67 16.00 8.13
N ASP A 6 -17.47 15.58 7.71
CA ASP A 6 -16.19 16.02 8.32
C ASP A 6 -15.97 17.54 8.15
N ILE A 7 -16.27 18.09 6.96
CA ILE A 7 -16.21 19.53 6.70
C ILE A 7 -17.26 20.30 7.54
N GLY A 8 -18.47 19.75 7.71
CA GLY A 8 -19.49 20.33 8.58
C GLY A 8 -19.09 20.33 10.05
N LEU A 9 -18.53 19.21 10.54
CA LEU A 9 -18.15 19.06 11.94
C LEU A 9 -16.98 19.97 12.30
N CYS A 10 -16.01 20.07 11.40
CA CYS A 10 -14.81 20.84 11.59
C CYS A 10 -15.11 22.37 11.51
N SER A 11 -16.20 22.80 10.85
CA SER A 11 -16.57 24.21 10.68
C SER A 11 -17.34 24.72 11.90
N ILE A 12 -18.18 23.86 12.47
CA ILE A 12 -18.83 24.07 13.77
C ILE A 12 -17.76 24.25 14.86
N PHE A 13 -16.73 23.38 14.91
CA PHE A 13 -15.65 23.51 15.88
C PHE A 13 -14.79 24.77 15.69
N LEU A 14 -14.58 25.22 14.44
CA LEU A 14 -13.86 26.46 14.16
C LEU A 14 -14.66 27.70 14.61
N LEU A 15 -15.98 27.69 14.42
CA LEU A 15 -16.88 28.75 14.89
C LEU A 15 -16.94 28.80 16.43
N LEU A 16 -16.95 27.64 17.10
CA LEU A 16 -16.88 27.56 18.56
C LEU A 16 -15.53 28.06 19.09
N SER A 17 -14.42 27.76 18.39
CA SER A 17 -13.08 28.20 18.76
C SER A 17 -12.85 29.70 18.50
N LEU A 18 -13.51 30.30 17.49
CA LEU A 18 -13.47 31.75 17.25
C LEU A 18 -14.30 32.53 18.29
N ARG A 19 -15.33 31.91 18.85
CA ARG A 19 -16.17 32.49 19.91
C ARG A 19 -15.50 32.45 21.29
N SER A 20 -14.60 31.49 21.50
CA SER A 20 -13.76 31.35 22.70
C SER A 20 -12.44 32.11 22.52
N SER A 21 -12.37 33.34 22.99
CA SER A 21 -11.28 34.29 22.72
C SER A 21 -9.98 34.03 23.52
N HIS A 22 -9.56 32.77 23.74
CA HIS A 22 -8.44 32.51 24.66
C HIS A 22 -7.35 31.51 24.22
N GLN A 23 -7.36 30.91 23.03
CA GLN A 23 -6.20 30.11 22.61
C GLN A 23 -5.98 30.15 21.09
N GLN A 24 -4.82 30.65 20.66
CA GLN A 24 -4.51 30.97 19.25
C GLN A 24 -3.91 29.78 18.47
N ASP A 25 -3.42 28.74 19.17
CA ASP A 25 -2.76 27.57 18.57
C ASP A 25 -3.67 26.47 17.96
N PRO A 26 -4.91 26.19 18.43
CA PRO A 26 -5.73 25.12 17.86
C PRO A 26 -6.38 25.49 16.51
N ALA A 27 -6.52 26.78 16.20
CA ALA A 27 -7.24 27.25 15.00
C ALA A 27 -6.49 26.91 13.70
N LEU A 28 -5.17 27.05 13.67
CA LEU A 28 -4.35 26.82 12.47
C LEU A 28 -4.33 25.35 12.06
N SER A 29 -4.34 24.44 13.04
CA SER A 29 -4.40 23.00 12.81
C SER A 29 -5.79 22.51 12.38
N LEU A 30 -6.87 23.20 12.80
CA LEU A 30 -8.23 22.97 12.29
C LEU A 30 -8.38 23.45 10.83
N LEU A 31 -7.83 24.60 10.47
CA LEU A 31 -7.81 25.11 9.09
C LEU A 31 -7.02 24.21 8.14
N ALA A 32 -5.85 23.70 8.58
CA ALA A 32 -5.07 22.74 7.80
C ALA A 32 -5.86 21.43 7.54
N ALA A 33 -6.58 20.94 8.55
CA ALA A 33 -7.44 19.76 8.42
C ALA A 33 -8.61 20.01 7.46
N MET A 34 -9.17 21.23 7.46
CA MET A 34 -10.22 21.64 6.52
C MET A 34 -9.76 21.70 5.10
N LEU A 35 -8.62 22.36 4.85
CA LEU A 35 -8.05 22.46 3.51
C LEU A 35 -7.71 21.07 2.97
N SER A 36 -7.21 20.18 3.82
CA SER A 36 -6.92 18.79 3.47
C SER A 36 -8.19 17.96 3.17
N SER A 37 -9.27 18.14 3.93
CA SER A 37 -10.56 17.46 3.72
C SER A 37 -11.30 17.97 2.47
N THR A 38 -11.25 19.29 2.22
CA THR A 38 -11.77 19.93 1.00
C THR A 38 -10.97 19.52 -0.24
N TYR A 39 -9.64 19.40 -0.13
CA TYR A 39 -8.80 18.86 -1.20
C TYR A 39 -9.17 17.41 -1.54
N ALA A 40 -9.35 16.56 -0.52
CA ALA A 40 -9.80 15.18 -0.71
C ALA A 40 -11.20 15.09 -1.35
N LEU A 41 -12.14 15.95 -0.93
CA LEU A 41 -13.48 16.05 -1.54
C LEU A 41 -13.40 16.46 -3.01
N CYS A 42 -12.60 17.48 -3.33
CA CYS A 42 -12.39 17.94 -4.70
C CYS A 42 -11.82 16.83 -5.58
N LEU A 43 -10.88 16.04 -5.06
CA LEU A 43 -10.26 14.92 -5.78
C LEU A 43 -11.24 13.76 -6.02
N VAL A 44 -12.16 13.51 -5.09
CA VAL A 44 -13.25 12.53 -5.25
C VAL A 44 -14.33 13.02 -6.23
N LEU A 45 -14.67 14.31 -6.22
CA LEU A 45 -15.65 14.91 -7.13
C LEU A 45 -15.12 15.05 -8.55
N ALA A 46 -13.87 15.48 -8.74
CA ALA A 46 -13.19 15.47 -10.02
C ALA A 46 -13.15 14.06 -10.63
N HIS A 47 -13.00 13.04 -9.78
CA HIS A 47 -13.06 11.66 -10.21
C HIS A 47 -14.48 11.18 -10.55
N ALA A 48 -15.50 11.59 -9.80
CA ALA A 48 -16.90 11.28 -10.12
C ALA A 48 -17.35 11.94 -11.44
N TYR A 49 -16.83 13.14 -11.72
CA TYR A 49 -17.09 13.88 -12.96
C TYR A 49 -16.38 13.26 -14.17
N VAL A 50 -15.12 12.84 -14.02
CA VAL A 50 -14.36 12.13 -15.07
C VAL A 50 -14.84 10.67 -15.26
N GLY A 51 -15.40 10.07 -14.22
CA GLY A 51 -15.90 8.69 -14.22
C GLY A 51 -17.17 8.44 -15.02
N HIS A 52 -17.82 9.49 -15.55
CA HIS A 52 -18.97 9.33 -16.44
C HIS A 52 -18.58 8.91 -17.86
N ASP A 53 -17.33 9.18 -18.28
CA ASP A 53 -16.89 8.94 -19.66
C ASP A 53 -15.77 7.89 -19.81
N CYS A 54 -15.08 7.49 -18.73
CA CYS A 54 -14.02 6.48 -18.81
C CYS A 54 -13.90 5.65 -17.51
N LEU A 55 -14.38 4.42 -17.56
CA LEU A 55 -14.51 3.47 -16.45
C LEU A 55 -13.17 2.82 -16.02
N SER A 56 -12.05 3.55 -16.05
CA SER A 56 -10.75 3.07 -15.62
C SER A 56 -10.07 4.07 -14.69
N LEU A 57 -10.05 3.77 -13.39
CA LEU A 57 -9.28 4.54 -12.40
C LEU A 57 -7.80 4.53 -12.82
N SER A 58 -7.24 5.69 -13.18
CA SER A 58 -5.78 5.79 -13.36
C SER A 58 -5.09 5.28 -12.10
N PRO A 59 -4.19 4.29 -12.21
CA PRO A 59 -3.59 3.66 -11.04
C PRO A 59 -2.86 4.70 -10.18
N SER A 60 -2.25 5.72 -10.78
CA SER A 60 -1.53 6.78 -10.06
C SER A 60 -2.44 7.55 -9.09
N LEU A 61 -3.64 7.92 -9.54
CA LEU A 61 -4.60 8.71 -8.76
C LEU A 61 -5.12 7.93 -7.55
N ARG A 62 -5.34 6.61 -7.70
CA ARG A 62 -5.74 5.74 -6.57
C ARG A 62 -4.70 5.74 -5.46
N HIS A 63 -3.41 5.62 -5.82
CA HIS A 63 -2.34 5.63 -4.84
C HIS A 63 -2.21 7.00 -4.18
N HIS A 64 -2.44 8.09 -4.91
CA HIS A 64 -2.45 9.43 -4.35
C HIS A 64 -3.56 9.63 -3.32
N ILE A 65 -4.79 9.21 -3.64
CA ILE A 65 -5.93 9.24 -2.71
C ILE A 65 -5.63 8.47 -1.43
N ILE A 66 -5.09 7.25 -1.56
CA ILE A 66 -4.77 6.40 -0.40
C ILE A 66 -3.64 7.01 0.44
N LEU A 67 -2.63 7.61 -0.19
CA LEU A 67 -1.54 8.28 0.51
C LEU A 67 -2.03 9.50 1.28
N VAL A 68 -2.91 10.31 0.69
CA VAL A 68 -3.52 11.46 1.35
C VAL A 68 -4.34 11.02 2.57
N TYR A 69 -5.18 9.99 2.44
CA TYR A 69 -5.95 9.46 3.57
C TYR A 69 -5.07 8.82 4.64
N ALA A 70 -4.00 8.12 4.26
CA ALA A 70 -3.05 7.53 5.21
C ALA A 70 -2.29 8.62 6.00
N ALA A 71 -1.90 9.71 5.34
CA ALA A 71 -1.26 10.86 5.99
C ALA A 71 -2.22 11.57 6.96
N GLN A 72 -3.47 11.79 6.56
CA GLN A 72 -4.53 12.35 7.41
C GLN A 72 -4.83 11.45 8.62
N TRP A 73 -4.84 10.13 8.43
CA TRP A 73 -5.00 9.15 9.50
C TRP A 73 -3.84 9.21 10.52
N LEU A 74 -2.59 9.32 10.04
CA LEU A 74 -1.43 9.43 10.93
C LEU A 74 -1.46 10.72 11.76
N PHE A 75 -1.85 11.84 11.15
CA PHE A 75 -1.95 13.15 11.81
C PHE A 75 -3.10 13.23 12.82
N THR A 76 -4.21 12.53 12.56
CA THR A 76 -5.32 12.41 13.53
C THR A 76 -4.96 11.50 14.70
N LEU A 77 -4.14 10.46 14.48
CA LEU A 77 -3.66 9.57 15.55
C LEU A 77 -2.68 10.27 16.52
N THR A 78 -1.76 11.10 16.01
CA THR A 78 -0.87 11.89 16.87
C THR A 78 -1.65 12.92 17.69
N ARG A 79 -2.68 13.52 17.10
CA ARG A 79 -3.59 14.47 17.77
C ARG A 79 -4.45 13.80 18.84
N ALA A 80 -5.00 12.62 18.56
CA ALA A 80 -5.75 11.83 19.53
C ALA A 80 -4.89 11.45 20.75
N ARG A 81 -3.62 11.09 20.52
CA ARG A 81 -2.66 10.83 21.61
C ARG A 81 -2.34 12.08 22.44
N PHE A 82 -2.19 13.24 21.80
CA PHE A 82 -1.92 14.50 22.50
C PHE A 82 -3.12 14.93 23.35
N VAL A 83 -4.34 14.86 22.80
CA VAL A 83 -5.58 15.19 23.53
C VAL A 83 -5.80 14.25 24.71
N PHE A 84 -5.55 12.94 24.55
CA PHE A 84 -5.64 11.96 25.63
C PHE A 84 -4.60 12.20 26.75
N ALA A 85 -3.45 12.77 26.42
CA ALA A 85 -2.39 13.08 27.39
C ALA A 85 -2.60 14.41 28.13
N VAL A 86 -3.35 15.37 27.55
CA VAL A 86 -3.41 16.77 28.01
C VAL A 86 -4.79 17.22 28.51
N ALA A 87 -5.91 16.65 28.05
CA ALA A 87 -7.22 17.28 28.27
C ALA A 87 -8.25 16.44 29.05
N SER A 88 -8.80 17.06 30.10
CA SER A 88 -9.88 16.63 30.98
C SER A 88 -11.29 17.03 30.48
N GLU A 89 -11.45 17.44 29.22
CA GLU A 89 -12.75 17.91 28.67
C GLU A 89 -13.33 16.95 27.62
N ILE A 90 -14.49 16.39 27.96
CA ILE A 90 -15.22 15.32 27.26
C ILE A 90 -15.63 15.65 25.79
N PRO A 91 -16.08 16.86 25.41
CA PRO A 91 -16.63 17.09 24.05
C PRO A 91 -15.56 17.10 22.93
N HIS A 92 -14.31 17.41 23.25
CA HIS A 92 -13.21 17.39 22.27
C HIS A 92 -12.71 15.98 21.97
N LEU A 93 -12.90 15.05 22.92
CA LEU A 93 -12.53 13.66 22.79
C LEU A 93 -13.46 12.92 21.82
N GLU A 94 -14.78 13.09 21.96
CA GLU A 94 -15.78 12.44 21.11
C GLU A 94 -15.64 12.83 19.64
N ALA A 95 -15.43 14.11 19.35
CA ALA A 95 -15.21 14.61 18.00
C ALA A 95 -13.93 14.06 17.35
N THR A 96 -12.87 13.89 18.15
CA THR A 96 -11.59 13.34 17.68
C THR A 96 -11.71 11.84 17.40
N LEU A 97 -12.45 11.10 18.24
CA LEU A 97 -12.71 9.66 18.06
C LEU A 97 -13.62 9.39 16.86
N LEU A 98 -14.68 10.17 16.67
CA LEU A 98 -15.57 10.05 15.52
C LEU A 98 -14.81 10.33 14.21
N ARG A 99 -13.94 11.36 14.22
CA ARG A 99 -13.08 11.68 13.07
C ARG A 99 -12.13 10.54 12.74
N PHE A 100 -11.49 9.95 13.75
CA PHE A 100 -10.65 8.77 13.58
C PHE A 100 -11.43 7.57 13.00
N ALA A 101 -12.65 7.33 13.47
CA ALA A 101 -13.54 6.28 12.96
C ALA A 101 -13.94 6.51 11.49
N ILE A 102 -14.18 7.76 11.07
CA ILE A 102 -14.53 8.10 9.69
C ILE A 102 -13.33 7.89 8.74
N PHE A 103 -12.13 8.37 9.10
CA PHE A 103 -10.94 8.20 8.26
C PHE A 103 -10.45 6.75 8.19
N THR A 104 -10.60 5.97 9.28
CA THR A 104 -10.34 4.53 9.25
C THR A 104 -11.31 3.80 8.33
N ALA A 105 -12.61 4.11 8.38
CA ALA A 105 -13.60 3.52 7.50
C ALA A 105 -13.36 3.87 6.01
N LEU A 106 -12.98 5.12 5.72
CA LEU A 106 -12.63 5.55 4.35
C LEU A 106 -11.35 4.87 3.84
N LEU A 107 -10.31 4.79 4.66
CA LEU A 107 -9.06 4.09 4.32
C LEU A 107 -9.34 2.60 4.05
N LEU A 108 -10.15 1.97 4.90
CA LEU A 108 -10.54 0.57 4.75
C LEU A 108 -11.35 0.37 3.47
N HIS A 109 -12.33 1.24 3.17
CA HIS A 109 -13.10 1.18 1.94
C HIS A 109 -12.20 1.27 0.70
N HIS A 110 -11.25 2.21 0.66
CA HIS A 110 -10.32 2.34 -0.45
C HIS A 110 -9.26 1.22 -0.53
N ALA A 111 -8.88 0.62 0.60
CA ALA A 111 -7.96 -0.51 0.65
C ALA A 111 -8.63 -1.83 0.22
N LEU A 112 -9.92 -2.03 0.57
CA LEU A 112 -10.71 -3.20 0.22
C LEU A 112 -11.32 -3.10 -1.17
N ALA A 113 -11.54 -1.89 -1.70
CA ALA A 113 -12.05 -1.70 -3.06
C ALA A 113 -11.12 -2.38 -4.06
N SER A 114 -11.64 -3.40 -4.75
CA SER A 114 -10.91 -4.14 -5.76
C SER A 114 -10.53 -3.23 -6.94
N LYS A 115 -9.42 -3.56 -7.60
CA LYS A 115 -9.10 -2.94 -8.88
C LYS A 115 -9.96 -3.64 -9.92
N ARG A 116 -11.08 -3.03 -10.32
CA ARG A 116 -11.66 -3.34 -11.64
C ARG A 116 -10.65 -2.87 -12.66
N LEU A 117 -9.93 -3.83 -13.23
CA LEU A 117 -9.08 -3.59 -14.38
C LEU A 117 -10.02 -3.42 -15.56
N ALA A 118 -9.78 -2.42 -16.41
CA ALA A 118 -10.50 -2.31 -17.68
C ALA A 118 -10.34 -3.63 -18.43
N ASP A 119 -11.40 -4.01 -19.15
CA ASP A 119 -11.40 -5.22 -19.96
C ASP A 119 -10.14 -5.25 -20.84
N PRO A 120 -9.53 -6.44 -21.02
CA PRO A 120 -8.38 -6.54 -21.90
C PRO A 120 -8.75 -5.95 -23.27
N PRO A 121 -7.86 -5.16 -23.91
CA PRO A 121 -8.11 -4.75 -25.29
C PRO A 121 -8.37 -6.01 -26.12
N PRO A 122 -9.33 -5.98 -27.07
CA PRO A 122 -9.57 -7.12 -27.94
C PRO A 122 -8.24 -7.49 -28.59
N GLY A 123 -7.84 -8.76 -28.44
CA GLY A 123 -6.59 -9.26 -29.00
C GLY A 123 -6.56 -8.96 -30.50
N ASN A 124 -5.49 -8.35 -30.97
CA ASN A 124 -5.36 -7.97 -32.38
C ASN A 124 -5.08 -9.15 -33.32
N ASP A 125 -4.98 -10.38 -32.81
CA ASP A 125 -4.66 -11.55 -33.62
C ASP A 125 -5.58 -12.74 -33.25
N ALA A 126 -6.18 -13.36 -34.27
CA ALA A 126 -7.08 -14.51 -34.16
C ALA A 126 -6.40 -15.80 -33.62
N ALA A 127 -5.13 -15.73 -33.21
CA ALA A 127 -4.32 -16.86 -32.77
C ALA A 127 -4.07 -16.91 -31.25
N ASP A 128 -4.23 -15.80 -30.53
CA ASP A 128 -3.99 -15.75 -29.08
C ASP A 128 -5.32 -15.69 -28.31
N PRO A 129 -5.57 -16.62 -27.36
CA PRO A 129 -6.75 -16.56 -26.51
C PRO A 129 -6.76 -15.25 -25.71
N PRO A 130 -7.95 -14.72 -25.37
CA PRO A 130 -8.05 -13.50 -24.56
C PRO A 130 -7.28 -13.69 -23.25
N CYS A 131 -6.21 -12.91 -23.08
CA CYS A 131 -5.36 -12.93 -21.88
C CYS A 131 -6.24 -12.77 -20.63
N THR A 132 -6.46 -13.86 -19.89
CA THR A 132 -7.24 -13.79 -18.65
C THR A 132 -6.44 -13.00 -17.62
N PRO A 133 -7.04 -11.95 -17.01
CA PRO A 133 -6.32 -11.12 -16.06
C PRO A 133 -5.95 -11.94 -14.83
N THR A 134 -4.69 -11.88 -14.43
CA THR A 134 -4.21 -12.61 -13.25
C THR A 134 -4.94 -12.14 -12.00
N PRO A 135 -5.26 -13.04 -11.04
CA PRO A 135 -5.92 -12.64 -9.79
C PRO A 135 -5.10 -11.63 -8.99
N GLU A 136 -3.76 -11.64 -9.10
CA GLU A 136 -2.92 -10.63 -8.47
C GLU A 136 -3.19 -9.22 -9.06
N GLU A 137 -3.42 -9.11 -10.37
CA GLU A 137 -3.70 -7.83 -11.05
C GLU A 137 -5.09 -7.27 -10.71
N THR A 138 -6.08 -8.12 -10.46
CA THR A 138 -7.46 -7.70 -10.11
C THR A 138 -7.68 -7.56 -8.60
N ALA A 139 -6.82 -8.18 -7.79
CA ALA A 139 -6.90 -8.15 -6.33
C ALA A 139 -6.91 -6.72 -5.76
N SER A 140 -7.72 -6.52 -4.72
CA SER A 140 -7.71 -5.31 -3.90
C SER A 140 -6.37 -5.11 -3.22
N LEU A 141 -6.09 -3.90 -2.74
CA LEU A 141 -4.82 -3.62 -2.08
C LEU A 141 -4.70 -4.41 -0.77
N ALA A 142 -5.78 -4.53 -0.01
CA ALA A 142 -5.82 -5.40 1.17
C ALA A 142 -5.55 -6.86 0.80
N SER A 143 -6.09 -7.35 -0.32
CA SER A 143 -5.85 -8.72 -0.77
C SER A 143 -4.41 -8.94 -1.23
N ARG A 144 -3.77 -7.94 -1.85
CA ARG A 144 -2.35 -7.97 -2.18
C ARG A 144 -1.44 -7.93 -0.96
N LEU A 145 -1.79 -7.10 0.04
CA LEU A 145 -1.04 -6.97 1.29
C LEU A 145 -1.10 -8.24 2.15
N THR A 146 -2.27 -8.88 2.20
CA THR A 146 -2.47 -10.15 2.92
C THR A 146 -2.17 -11.39 2.07
N GLN A 147 -1.84 -11.20 0.79
CA GLN A 147 -1.68 -12.26 -0.22
C GLN A 147 -2.90 -13.19 -0.36
N SER A 148 -4.10 -12.77 0.07
CA SER A 148 -5.31 -13.61 0.03
C SER A 148 -5.79 -13.96 -1.39
N TRP A 149 -5.26 -13.30 -2.42
CA TRP A 149 -5.57 -13.61 -3.82
C TRP A 149 -5.13 -15.03 -4.24
N ILE A 150 -4.12 -15.61 -3.56
CA ILE A 150 -3.65 -16.98 -3.85
C ILE A 150 -4.48 -18.06 -3.15
N THR A 151 -5.30 -17.69 -2.16
CA THR A 151 -6.02 -18.63 -1.29
C THR A 151 -6.91 -19.60 -2.08
N ASN A 152 -7.54 -19.14 -3.16
CA ASN A 152 -8.36 -20.00 -4.02
C ASN A 152 -7.55 -21.14 -4.67
N LEU A 153 -6.31 -20.88 -5.07
CA LEU A 153 -5.44 -21.89 -5.66
C LEU A 153 -4.93 -22.87 -4.60
N ILE A 154 -4.60 -22.38 -3.40
CA ILE A 154 -4.23 -23.24 -2.27
C ILE A 154 -5.39 -24.15 -1.89
N TRP A 155 -6.61 -23.60 -1.82
CA TRP A 155 -7.80 -24.39 -1.52
C TRP A 155 -8.07 -25.44 -2.58
N LYS A 156 -7.94 -25.09 -3.88
CA LYS A 156 -8.05 -26.06 -4.96
C LYS A 156 -6.99 -27.16 -4.85
N GLY A 157 -5.74 -26.81 -4.54
CA GLY A 157 -4.64 -27.77 -4.37
C GLY A 157 -4.75 -28.67 -3.16
N ARG A 158 -5.55 -28.30 -2.17
CA ARG A 158 -5.92 -29.19 -1.08
C ARG A 158 -6.85 -30.31 -1.55
N HIS A 159 -7.72 -30.04 -2.52
CA HIS A 159 -8.76 -30.95 -2.98
C HIS A 159 -8.36 -31.76 -4.22
N GLU A 160 -7.50 -31.21 -5.08
CA GLU A 160 -7.13 -31.79 -6.38
C GLU A 160 -5.64 -31.58 -6.66
N ALA A 161 -4.98 -32.51 -7.36
CA ALA A 161 -3.61 -32.31 -7.82
C ALA A 161 -3.55 -31.17 -8.84
N LEU A 162 -2.66 -30.19 -8.63
CA LEU A 162 -2.51 -29.08 -9.56
C LEU A 162 -1.82 -29.52 -10.85
N GLU A 163 -2.48 -29.27 -11.97
CA GLU A 163 -1.93 -29.38 -13.31
C GLU A 163 -1.62 -27.99 -13.88
N SER A 164 -0.82 -27.93 -14.95
CA SER A 164 -0.42 -26.67 -15.60
C SER A 164 -1.63 -25.84 -16.08
N GLN A 165 -2.71 -26.49 -16.50
CA GLN A 165 -3.97 -25.86 -16.91
C GLN A 165 -4.69 -25.13 -15.77
N HIS A 166 -4.42 -25.50 -14.51
CA HIS A 166 -5.03 -24.87 -13.34
C HIS A 166 -4.24 -23.65 -12.84
N LEU A 167 -3.05 -23.42 -13.37
CA LEU A 167 -2.21 -22.29 -13.02
C LEU A 167 -2.63 -21.05 -13.82
N TRP A 168 -2.56 -19.89 -13.16
CA TRP A 168 -2.77 -18.63 -13.84
C TRP A 168 -1.59 -18.29 -14.74
N GLU A 169 -1.89 -17.59 -15.83
CA GLU A 169 -0.84 -16.93 -16.61
C GLU A 169 -0.05 -15.96 -15.74
N LEU A 170 1.18 -15.65 -16.18
CA LEU A 170 2.00 -14.66 -15.51
C LEU A 170 1.44 -13.24 -15.77
N ALA A 171 1.48 -12.39 -14.74
CA ALA A 171 1.05 -11.00 -14.85
C ALA A 171 1.74 -10.29 -16.01
N ARG A 172 1.05 -9.38 -16.71
CA ARG A 172 1.54 -8.78 -17.96
C ARG A 172 2.86 -8.06 -17.78
N GLY A 173 3.04 -7.39 -16.63
CA GLY A 173 4.30 -6.71 -16.28
C GLY A 173 5.45 -7.64 -15.87
N GLU A 174 5.18 -8.91 -15.60
CA GLU A 174 6.17 -9.92 -15.18
C GLU A 174 6.55 -10.88 -16.33
N LYS A 175 5.83 -10.84 -17.47
CA LYS A 175 6.17 -11.64 -18.66
C LYS A 175 7.59 -11.29 -19.14
N SER A 176 8.37 -12.31 -19.51
CA SER A 176 9.78 -12.15 -19.89
C SER A 176 9.98 -11.18 -21.06
N ALA A 177 9.11 -11.24 -22.08
CA ALA A 177 9.14 -10.32 -23.21
C ALA A 177 9.00 -8.85 -22.76
N THR A 178 8.09 -8.58 -21.83
CA THR A 178 7.86 -7.25 -21.26
C THR A 178 9.01 -6.79 -20.37
N VAL A 179 9.57 -7.69 -19.55
CA VAL A 179 10.70 -7.37 -18.66
C VAL A 179 11.98 -7.09 -19.47
N VAL A 180 12.29 -7.94 -20.45
CA VAL A 180 13.49 -7.80 -21.30
C VAL A 180 13.40 -6.55 -22.18
N SER A 181 12.24 -6.30 -22.79
CA SER A 181 12.01 -5.06 -23.55
C SER A 181 12.12 -3.83 -22.64
N SER A 182 11.47 -3.83 -21.48
CA SER A 182 11.57 -2.72 -20.52
C SER A 182 13.03 -2.44 -20.11
N TYR A 183 13.83 -3.49 -19.94
CA TYR A 183 15.25 -3.38 -19.63
C TYR A 183 16.08 -2.78 -20.79
N SER A 184 15.78 -3.13 -22.05
CA SER A 184 16.45 -2.53 -23.22
C SER A 184 16.06 -1.06 -23.45
N TRP A 185 14.79 -0.70 -23.21
CA TRP A 185 14.32 0.68 -23.33
C TRP A 185 14.87 1.59 -22.23
N THR A 186 14.94 1.09 -20.99
CA THR A 186 15.30 1.91 -19.83
C THR A 186 16.80 2.20 -19.77
N THR A 187 17.64 1.36 -20.37
CA THR A 187 19.10 1.49 -20.18
C THR A 187 19.88 1.38 -21.49
N PRO A 188 20.72 2.38 -21.82
CA PRO A 188 21.53 2.34 -23.03
C PRO A 188 22.61 1.25 -22.95
N SER A 189 22.91 0.63 -24.10
CA SER A 189 23.93 -0.42 -24.27
C SER A 189 25.37 0.04 -24.00
N THR A 190 25.58 1.35 -23.78
CA THR A 190 26.89 1.96 -23.50
C THR A 190 27.38 1.73 -22.06
N LEU A 191 26.49 1.34 -21.15
CA LEU A 191 26.82 1.12 -19.74
C LEU A 191 27.28 -0.32 -19.47
N SER A 192 28.22 -0.47 -18.54
CA SER A 192 28.63 -1.79 -18.03
C SER A 192 27.41 -2.57 -17.49
N LEU A 193 27.35 -3.88 -17.76
CA LEU A 193 26.21 -4.75 -17.41
C LEU A 193 25.74 -4.57 -15.95
N ARG A 194 26.67 -4.52 -14.99
CA ARG A 194 26.37 -4.35 -13.55
C ARG A 194 25.61 -3.05 -13.26
N LYS A 195 26.09 -1.93 -13.81
CA LYS A 195 25.44 -0.61 -13.63
C LYS A 195 24.07 -0.57 -14.29
N ARG A 196 23.94 -1.21 -15.46
CA ARG A 196 22.69 -1.26 -16.21
C ARG A 196 21.64 -2.09 -15.48
N LEU A 197 22.02 -3.25 -14.96
CA LEU A 197 21.15 -4.08 -14.14
C LEU A 197 20.75 -3.37 -12.83
N PHE A 198 21.70 -2.76 -12.14
CA PHE A 198 21.41 -2.01 -10.92
C PHE A 198 20.45 -0.84 -11.18
N CYS A 199 20.64 -0.09 -12.27
CA CYS A 199 19.76 1.03 -12.61
C CYS A 199 18.32 0.57 -12.90
N PHE A 200 18.15 -0.58 -13.55
CA PHE A 200 16.84 -1.18 -13.81
C PHE A 200 16.16 -1.62 -12.50
N LEU A 201 16.89 -2.26 -11.58
CA LEU A 201 16.33 -2.80 -10.34
C LEU A 201 16.25 -1.81 -9.17
N LYS A 202 16.93 -0.65 -9.24
CA LYS A 202 17.11 0.27 -8.09
C LYS A 202 15.80 0.64 -7.40
N ARG A 203 14.74 0.85 -8.18
CA ARG A 203 13.44 1.26 -7.66
C ARG A 203 12.78 0.13 -6.87
N ASP A 204 12.87 -1.11 -7.36
CA ASP A 204 12.31 -2.27 -6.68
C ASP A 204 13.12 -2.61 -5.43
N ILE A 205 14.47 -2.52 -5.50
CA ILE A 205 15.37 -2.73 -4.36
C ILE A 205 15.10 -1.68 -3.27
N LEU A 206 14.94 -0.39 -3.63
CA LEU A 206 14.63 0.65 -2.66
C LEU A 206 13.29 0.38 -1.96
N LEU A 207 12.27 -0.06 -2.72
CA LEU A 207 10.98 -0.41 -2.15
C LEU A 207 11.07 -1.61 -1.21
N GLN A 208 11.82 -2.66 -1.57
CA GLN A 208 12.10 -3.78 -0.67
C GLN A 208 12.83 -3.33 0.59
N GLY A 209 13.82 -2.42 0.46
CA GLY A 209 14.55 -1.85 1.59
C GLY A 209 13.65 -1.07 2.55
N ILE A 210 12.66 -0.33 2.04
CA ILE A 210 11.67 0.36 2.87
C ILE A 210 10.84 -0.64 3.68
N TRP A 211 10.37 -1.73 3.05
CA TRP A 211 9.64 -2.79 3.76
C TRP A 211 10.50 -3.50 4.80
N ALA A 212 11.78 -3.77 4.49
CA ALA A 212 12.72 -4.36 5.42
C ALA A 212 13.00 -3.45 6.63
N ALA A 213 13.19 -2.15 6.40
CA ALA A 213 13.37 -1.18 7.47
C ALA A 213 12.13 -1.11 8.38
N LEU A 214 10.93 -1.08 7.79
CA LEU A 214 9.68 -1.09 8.53
C LEU A 214 9.52 -2.37 9.36
N ALA A 215 9.83 -3.54 8.79
CA ALA A 215 9.79 -4.81 9.50
C ALA A 215 10.78 -4.82 10.69
N SER A 216 12.01 -4.36 10.47
CA SER A 216 13.03 -4.28 11.53
C SER A 216 12.57 -3.40 12.70
N VAL A 217 11.99 -2.23 12.43
CA VAL A 217 11.44 -1.38 13.50
C VAL A 217 10.27 -2.08 14.19
N ALA A 218 9.36 -2.67 13.43
CA ALA A 218 8.15 -3.30 13.94
C ALA A 218 8.45 -4.51 14.85
N VAL A 219 9.57 -5.22 14.67
CA VAL A 219 9.99 -6.33 15.54
C VAL A 219 10.28 -5.88 16.99
N PHE A 220 10.76 -4.66 17.19
CA PHE A 220 11.07 -4.15 18.54
C PHE A 220 9.85 -3.64 19.30
N VAL A 221 8.79 -3.23 18.57
CA VAL A 221 7.61 -2.58 19.14
C VAL A 221 6.83 -3.50 20.11
N PRO A 222 6.56 -4.78 19.79
CA PRO A 222 5.90 -5.69 20.73
C PRO A 222 6.65 -5.85 22.06
N ALA A 223 7.98 -5.90 22.02
CA ALA A 223 8.80 -6.04 23.23
C ALA A 223 8.67 -4.83 24.17
N GLN A 224 8.53 -3.62 23.61
CA GLN A 224 8.29 -2.41 24.41
C GLN A 224 6.91 -2.42 25.06
N PHE A 225 5.87 -2.84 24.32
CA PHE A 225 4.52 -2.98 24.88
C PHE A 225 4.45 -4.05 25.97
N LEU A 226 5.10 -5.19 25.77
CA LEU A 226 5.17 -6.25 26.78
C LEU A 226 5.87 -5.77 28.06
N ARG A 227 7.01 -5.08 27.93
CA ARG A 227 7.73 -4.52 29.09
C ARG A 227 6.88 -3.49 29.84
N ALA A 228 6.16 -2.64 29.11
CA ALA A 228 5.27 -1.67 29.72
C ALA A 228 4.08 -2.38 30.42
N LEU A 229 3.55 -3.47 29.84
CA LEU A 229 2.44 -4.23 30.42
C LEU A 229 2.84 -4.90 31.74
N ILE A 230 4.06 -5.45 31.81
CA ILE A 230 4.60 -6.02 33.05
C ILE A 230 4.71 -4.95 34.15
N ARG A 231 5.18 -3.74 33.82
CA ARG A 231 5.24 -2.62 34.78
C ARG A 231 3.87 -2.18 35.26
N CYS A 232 2.85 -2.22 34.39
CA CYS A 232 1.47 -1.91 34.79
C CYS A 232 0.91 -2.94 35.76
N LEU A 233 1.30 -4.21 35.65
CA LEU A 233 0.88 -5.26 36.59
C LEU A 233 1.57 -5.16 37.96
N GLU A 234 2.77 -4.57 38.01
CA GLU A 234 3.56 -4.41 39.23
C GLU A 234 3.10 -3.22 40.10
N SER A 235 2.35 -2.26 39.56
CA SER A 235 1.86 -1.08 40.29
C SER A 235 0.40 -0.74 39.93
N PRO A 236 -0.58 -1.38 40.59
CA PRO A 236 -2.00 -1.26 40.25
C PRO A 236 -2.62 0.12 40.56
N ASP A 237 -1.98 0.96 41.38
CA ASP A 237 -2.56 2.23 41.86
C ASP A 237 -2.40 3.43 40.90
N ALA A 238 -1.63 3.30 39.81
CA ALA A 238 -1.24 4.44 38.98
C ALA A 238 -1.98 4.59 37.63
N MET A 239 -2.82 3.63 37.21
CA MET A 239 -3.41 3.65 35.86
C MET A 239 -4.88 3.21 35.79
N HIS A 240 -5.62 3.88 34.89
CA HIS A 240 -6.99 3.54 34.53
C HIS A 240 -7.02 2.25 33.68
N THR A 241 -7.99 1.36 33.92
CA THR A 241 -8.22 0.08 33.21
C THR A 241 -8.18 0.19 31.68
N SER A 242 -8.55 1.36 31.12
CA SER A 242 -8.52 1.65 29.69
C SER A 242 -7.11 1.61 29.08
N ALA A 243 -6.08 2.02 29.83
CA ALA A 243 -4.71 2.03 29.33
C ALA A 243 -4.11 0.61 29.19
N ALA A 244 -4.44 -0.30 30.11
CA ALA A 244 -4.01 -1.69 30.04
C ALA A 244 -4.54 -2.40 28.77
N TRP A 245 -5.83 -2.20 28.44
CA TRP A 245 -6.42 -2.72 27.21
C TRP A 245 -5.76 -2.14 25.95
N LEU A 246 -5.41 -0.85 25.95
CA LEU A 246 -4.69 -0.23 24.82
C LEU A 246 -3.32 -0.87 24.57
N MET A 247 -2.64 -1.33 25.63
CA MET A 247 -1.33 -1.98 25.51
C MET A 247 -1.45 -3.39 24.94
N VAL A 248 -2.47 -4.15 25.36
CA VAL A 248 -2.77 -5.48 24.79
C VAL A 248 -3.15 -5.37 23.31
N VAL A 249 -4.02 -4.41 22.96
CA VAL A 249 -4.39 -4.16 21.55
C VAL A 249 -3.18 -3.66 20.76
N GLY A 250 -2.36 -2.79 21.32
CA GLY A 250 -1.11 -2.31 20.69
C GLY A 250 -0.12 -3.44 20.42
N LEU A 251 -0.01 -4.42 21.33
CA LEU A 251 0.81 -5.61 21.15
C LEU A 251 0.33 -6.44 19.95
N LEU A 252 -0.98 -6.71 19.86
CA LEU A 252 -1.57 -7.45 18.74
C LEU A 252 -1.35 -6.72 17.41
N VAL A 253 -1.65 -5.42 17.36
CA VAL A 253 -1.53 -4.61 16.13
C VAL A 253 -0.07 -4.54 15.67
N SER A 254 0.87 -4.33 16.58
CA SER A 254 2.30 -4.28 16.23
C SER A 254 2.81 -5.61 15.68
N ALA A 255 2.39 -6.74 16.25
CA ALA A 255 2.71 -8.07 15.73
C ALA A 255 2.13 -8.31 14.32
N LEU A 256 0.88 -7.92 14.08
CA LEU A 256 0.25 -8.04 12.75
C LEU A 256 0.97 -7.18 11.70
N VAL A 257 1.32 -5.94 12.05
CA VAL A 257 2.05 -5.03 11.15
C VAL A 257 3.45 -5.60 10.83
N ALA A 258 4.16 -6.13 11.83
CA ALA A 258 5.45 -6.77 11.63
C ALA A 258 5.33 -7.98 10.68
N GLY A 259 4.32 -8.83 10.88
CA GLY A 259 4.07 -9.97 10.01
C GLY A 259 3.79 -9.57 8.56
N VAL A 260 2.89 -8.60 8.34
CA VAL A 260 2.56 -8.11 6.98
C VAL A 260 3.78 -7.45 6.33
N ALA A 261 4.57 -6.66 7.07
CA ALA A 261 5.76 -6.02 6.52
C ALA A 261 6.81 -7.05 6.07
N ASN A 262 7.01 -8.11 6.87
CA ASN A 262 7.97 -9.17 6.54
C ASN A 262 7.55 -9.96 5.29
N THR A 263 6.28 -10.40 5.22
CA THR A 263 5.78 -11.15 4.06
C THR A 263 5.84 -10.33 2.78
N GLN A 264 5.54 -9.03 2.85
CA GLN A 264 5.66 -8.13 1.70
C GLN A 264 7.12 -7.92 1.27
N CYS A 265 8.05 -7.82 2.21
CA CYS A 265 9.48 -7.72 1.92
C CYS A 265 9.97 -8.95 1.15
N GLU A 266 9.66 -10.15 1.64
CA GLU A 266 10.04 -11.41 1.01
C GLU A 266 9.42 -11.58 -0.38
N TRP A 267 8.13 -11.29 -0.52
CA TRP A 267 7.43 -11.37 -1.80
C TRP A 267 8.05 -10.44 -2.85
N LYS A 268 8.39 -9.21 -2.47
CA LYS A 268 9.08 -8.26 -3.36
C LYS A 268 10.48 -8.78 -3.72
N GLY A 269 11.22 -9.34 -2.78
CA GLY A 269 12.52 -9.94 -3.03
C GLY A 269 12.46 -11.10 -4.03
N GLN A 270 11.46 -11.98 -3.92
CA GLN A 270 11.26 -13.08 -4.86
C GLN A 270 10.97 -12.58 -6.28
N LYS A 271 10.13 -11.53 -6.43
CA LYS A 271 9.86 -10.90 -7.73
C LYS A 271 11.10 -10.28 -8.35
N ILE A 272 11.90 -9.58 -7.55
CA ILE A 272 13.16 -8.99 -7.99
C ILE A 272 14.10 -10.09 -8.51
N ASN A 273 14.23 -11.19 -7.77
CA ASN A 273 15.04 -12.34 -8.18
C ASN A 273 14.54 -12.97 -9.49
N ALA A 274 13.22 -13.14 -9.65
CA ALA A 274 12.63 -13.67 -10.88
C ALA A 274 12.91 -12.77 -12.09
N ARG A 275 12.70 -11.45 -11.96
CA ARG A 275 12.99 -10.46 -13.02
C ARG A 275 14.48 -10.44 -13.37
N LEU A 276 15.34 -10.46 -12.36
CA LEU A 276 16.79 -10.52 -12.54
C LEU A 276 17.19 -11.76 -13.35
N ARG A 277 16.68 -12.94 -12.97
CA ARG A 277 16.95 -14.19 -13.69
C ARG A 277 16.47 -14.13 -15.14
N ALA A 278 15.27 -13.61 -15.39
CA ALA A 278 14.73 -13.47 -16.73
C ALA A 278 15.61 -12.59 -17.64
N VAL A 279 16.08 -11.45 -17.12
CA VAL A 279 16.98 -10.55 -17.85
C VAL A 279 18.34 -11.20 -18.12
N LEU A 280 18.93 -11.86 -17.12
CA LEU A 280 20.23 -12.52 -17.26
C LEU A 280 20.18 -13.62 -18.33
N VAL A 281 19.16 -14.48 -18.30
CA VAL A 281 18.99 -15.54 -19.29
C VAL A 281 18.78 -14.95 -20.69
N GLY A 282 17.97 -13.89 -20.82
CA GLY A 282 17.75 -13.20 -22.10
C GLY A 282 19.03 -12.61 -22.69
N GLU A 283 19.86 -11.94 -21.88
CA GLU A 283 21.14 -11.38 -22.33
C GLU A 283 22.19 -12.45 -22.66
N ILE A 284 22.25 -13.53 -21.87
CA ILE A 284 23.12 -14.68 -22.16
C ILE A 284 22.73 -15.31 -23.49
N TYR A 285 21.44 -15.56 -23.71
CA TYR A 285 20.93 -16.12 -24.95
C TYR A 285 21.24 -15.22 -26.16
N ALA A 286 20.97 -13.91 -26.04
CA ALA A 286 21.29 -12.94 -27.08
C ALA A 286 22.80 -12.88 -27.39
N LYS A 287 23.66 -13.01 -26.37
CA LYS A 287 25.11 -13.05 -26.55
C LYS A 287 25.57 -14.31 -27.28
N ILE A 288 25.05 -15.48 -26.92
CA ILE A 288 25.36 -16.75 -27.57
C ILE A 288 24.94 -16.70 -29.05
N LEU A 289 23.74 -16.17 -29.34
CA LEU A 289 23.24 -16.05 -30.70
C LEU A 289 24.11 -15.13 -31.56
N ARG A 290 24.53 -13.96 -31.03
CA ARG A 290 25.46 -13.04 -31.71
C ARG A 290 26.81 -13.69 -31.99
N TRP A 291 27.32 -14.47 -31.04
CA TRP A 291 28.59 -15.17 -31.20
C TRP A 291 28.53 -16.22 -32.30
N LYS A 292 27.48 -17.06 -32.31
CA LYS A 292 27.28 -18.08 -33.35
C LYS A 292 27.08 -17.47 -34.74
N GLY A 293 26.37 -16.35 -34.84
CA GLY A 293 26.19 -15.62 -36.10
C GLY A 293 27.51 -15.07 -36.65
N ALA A 294 28.41 -14.58 -35.79
CA ALA A 294 29.72 -14.09 -36.20
C ALA A 294 30.64 -15.24 -36.69
N THR A 295 30.58 -16.41 -36.06
CA THR A 295 31.41 -17.57 -36.44
C THR A 295 30.83 -18.37 -37.61
N GLY A 296 29.52 -18.29 -37.88
CA GLY A 296 28.85 -19.01 -38.96
C GLY A 296 28.90 -18.31 -40.33
N GLY A 297 29.22 -17.01 -40.38
CA GLY A 297 29.40 -16.25 -41.62
C GLY A 297 30.83 -16.24 -42.17
N SER A 298 31.73 -17.06 -41.62
CA SER A 298 33.15 -17.15 -41.98
C SER A 298 33.56 -18.52 -42.54
N VAL A 299 32.61 -19.23 -43.17
CA VAL A 299 32.83 -20.48 -43.92
C VAL A 299 32.26 -20.34 -45.32
#